data_AF-A0A1I6R9W2-F1
#
_entry.id   AF-A0A1I6R9W2-F1
#
_cell.length_a   1.000
_cell.length_b   1.000
_cell.length_c   1.000
_cell.angle_alpha   90.00
_cell.angle_beta   90.00
_cell.angle_gamma   90.00
#
_symmetry.space_group_name_H-M   'P 1'
#
loop_
_entity.id
_entity.type
_entity.pdbx_description
1 polymer ?
#
loop_
_entity_poly.entity_id
_entity_poly.type
_entity_poly.pdbx_seq_one_letter_code
_entity_poly.pdbx_strand_id
1 'polypeptide(L)'
;MERTIPRSSSERESSSAAEKRLDADLAGVGGTPASAIKAGYAGVPIVTGLLSGLATTVKMSIDTYREAAQRNGHDPAKLPLTISGLFNAAETSQQAIKEMYPHLNTGTELVNGRSFPSNLLHKPHIRTTS
;
A
#
# COMPACT_ATOMS: atom_id res chain seq x y z
N MET A 1 -7.93 17.04 -25.95
CA MET A 1 -9.15 17.36 -25.18
C MET A 1 -9.35 16.25 -24.15
N GLU A 2 -8.76 16.40 -22.97
CA GLU A 2 -8.90 15.44 -21.88
C GLU A 2 -10.28 15.66 -21.22
N ARG A 3 -11.17 14.68 -21.33
CA ARG A 3 -12.47 14.73 -20.65
C ARG A 3 -12.26 14.26 -19.21
N THR A 4 -12.08 15.19 -18.28
CA THR A 4 -12.15 14.92 -16.85
C THR A 4 -13.57 14.46 -16.52
N ILE A 5 -13.74 13.18 -16.23
CA ILE A 5 -15.01 12.62 -15.75
C ILE A 5 -15.26 13.23 -14.36
N PRO A 6 -16.36 13.99 -14.14
CA PRO A 6 -16.63 14.58 -12.84
C PRO A 6 -17.00 13.46 -11.86
N ARG A 7 -16.21 13.29 -10.79
CA ARG A 7 -16.53 12.34 -9.69
C ARG A 7 -17.91 12.63 -9.12
N SER A 8 -18.68 11.56 -8.95
CA SER A 8 -20.05 11.58 -8.45
C SER A 8 -20.12 12.09 -7.00
N SER A 9 -21.25 12.65 -6.59
CA SER A 9 -21.45 13.25 -5.26
C SER A 9 -21.18 12.25 -4.12
N SER A 10 -21.48 10.97 -4.34
CA SER A 10 -21.20 9.88 -3.39
C SER A 10 -19.71 9.53 -3.27
N GLU A 11 -18.92 9.66 -4.34
CA GLU A 11 -17.46 9.52 -4.28
C GLU A 11 -16.80 10.71 -3.58
N ARG A 12 -17.35 11.92 -3.72
CA ARG A 12 -16.84 13.10 -3.00
C ARG A 12 -17.17 13.05 -1.51
N GLU A 13 -18.37 12.59 -1.14
CA GLU A 13 -18.73 12.38 0.28
C GLU A 13 -17.94 11.22 0.90
N SER A 14 -17.73 10.12 0.17
CA SER A 14 -16.89 9.01 0.64
C SER A 14 -15.42 9.42 0.77
N SER A 15 -14.88 10.18 -0.20
CA SER A 15 -13.53 10.75 -0.14
C SER A 15 -13.40 11.74 1.02
N SER A 16 -14.37 12.63 1.20
CA SER A 16 -14.36 13.63 2.29
C SER A 16 -14.50 12.99 3.67
N ALA A 17 -15.33 11.95 3.81
CA ALA A 17 -15.49 11.22 5.08
C ALA A 17 -14.28 10.32 5.39
N ALA A 18 -13.55 9.86 4.37
CA ALA A 18 -12.28 9.17 4.52
C ALA A 18 -11.15 10.15 4.88
N GLU A 19 -11.03 11.28 4.16
CA GLU A 19 -10.07 12.36 4.45
C GLU A 19 -10.25 12.91 5.86
N LYS A 20 -11.48 13.25 6.25
CA LYS A 20 -11.78 13.78 7.59
C LYS A 20 -11.50 12.78 8.73
N ARG A 21 -11.42 11.49 8.41
CA ARG A 21 -11.00 10.43 9.36
C ARG A 21 -9.49 10.21 9.38
N LEU A 22 -8.78 10.58 8.31
CA LEU A 22 -7.32 10.51 8.22
C LEU A 22 -6.65 11.68 8.98
N ASP A 23 -7.35 12.80 9.15
CA ASP A 23 -6.88 13.97 9.91
C ASP A 23 -6.75 13.73 11.43
N ALA A 24 -7.22 12.58 11.94
CA ALA A 24 -7.13 12.20 13.34
C ALA A 24 -6.23 10.96 13.52
N ASP A 25 -5.03 11.19 14.08
CA ASP A 25 -4.17 10.18 14.70
C ASP A 25 -3.70 9.00 13.84
N LEU A 26 -3.39 9.24 12.57
CA LEU A 26 -2.84 8.20 11.70
C LEU A 26 -1.44 7.75 12.15
N ALA A 27 -1.28 6.46 12.47
CA ALA A 27 0.01 5.86 12.77
C ALA A 27 0.65 5.25 11.51
N GLY A 28 1.84 5.73 11.14
CA GLY A 28 2.66 5.12 10.10
C GLY A 28 3.36 3.86 10.63
N VAL A 29 3.06 2.69 10.06
CA VAL A 29 3.66 1.43 10.51
C VAL A 29 4.78 1.02 9.56
N GLY A 30 6.01 1.28 9.98
CA GLY A 30 7.23 0.88 9.26
C GLY A 30 7.58 -0.57 9.51
N GLY A 31 6.84 -1.52 8.93
CA GLY A 31 7.20 -2.94 8.74
C GLY A 31 7.51 -3.81 9.98
N THR A 32 7.64 -3.24 11.18
CA THR A 32 7.97 -3.97 12.40
C THR A 32 6.69 -4.37 13.15
N PRO A 33 6.56 -5.63 13.61
CA PRO A 33 5.38 -6.10 14.33
C PRO A 33 5.04 -5.27 15.57
N ALA A 34 6.06 -4.76 16.27
CA ALA A 34 5.87 -3.95 17.48
C ALA A 34 5.08 -2.65 17.23
N SER A 35 5.33 -1.98 16.10
CA SER A 35 4.61 -0.76 15.73
C SER A 35 3.14 -1.06 15.39
N ALA A 36 2.88 -2.18 14.72
CA ALA A 36 1.53 -2.63 14.38
C ALA A 36 0.72 -2.97 15.65
N ILE A 37 1.35 -3.66 16.61
CA ILE A 37 0.75 -4.02 17.90
C ILE A 37 0.33 -2.77 18.67
N LYS A 38 1.23 -1.77 18.78
CA LYS A 38 0.95 -0.54 19.53
C LYS A 38 -0.21 0.24 18.93
N ALA A 39 -0.27 0.34 17.60
CA ALA A 39 -1.39 0.99 16.90
C ALA A 39 -2.71 0.23 17.11
N GLY A 40 -2.66 -1.10 17.09
CA GLY A 40 -3.83 -1.95 17.35
C GLY A 40 -4.37 -1.73 18.77
N TYR A 41 -3.51 -1.75 19.78
CA TYR A 41 -3.89 -1.43 21.16
C TYR A 41 -4.49 -0.03 21.30
N ALA A 42 -3.97 0.96 20.59
CA ALA A 42 -4.50 2.32 20.62
C ALA A 42 -5.83 2.48 19.87
N GLY A 43 -6.23 1.50 19.04
CA GLY A 43 -7.45 1.57 18.24
C GLY A 43 -7.42 2.68 17.19
N VAL A 44 -6.23 3.07 16.72
CA VAL A 44 -6.05 4.15 15.75
C VAL A 44 -5.94 3.61 14.32
N PRO A 45 -6.40 4.35 13.30
CA PRO A 45 -6.20 3.99 11.90
C PRO A 45 -4.72 3.83 11.55
N ILE A 46 -4.41 2.94 10.60
CA ILE A 46 -3.03 2.74 10.12
C ILE A 46 -2.89 2.88 8.61
N VAL A 47 -1.74 3.40 8.20
CA VAL A 47 -1.25 3.37 6.82
C VAL A 47 0.05 2.57 6.81
N THR A 48 0.13 1.55 5.94
CA THR A 48 1.32 0.72 5.75
C THR A 48 1.88 0.90 4.34
N GLY A 49 3.19 1.10 4.23
CA GLY A 49 3.89 1.27 2.96
C GLY A 49 4.46 -0.05 2.41
N LEU A 50 4.06 -0.44 1.19
CA LEU A 50 4.71 -1.44 0.34
C LEU A 50 5.78 -0.74 -0.51
N LEU A 51 7.00 -0.64 0.03
CA LEU A 51 8.14 -0.02 -0.66
C LEU A 51 8.78 -0.97 -1.68
N SER A 52 8.79 -2.28 -1.39
CA SER A 52 9.28 -3.32 -2.28
C SER A 52 8.73 -4.69 -1.85
N GLY A 53 8.40 -5.56 -2.81
CA GLY A 53 7.93 -6.93 -2.56
C GLY A 53 6.42 -7.14 -2.78
N LEU A 54 5.96 -8.35 -2.46
CA LEU A 54 4.57 -8.77 -2.67
C LEU A 54 3.63 -8.19 -1.60
N ALA A 55 2.38 -7.91 -1.97
CA ALA A 55 1.34 -7.50 -1.02
C ALA A 55 1.11 -8.51 0.12
N THR A 56 1.50 -9.77 -0.07
CA THR A 56 1.45 -10.79 0.98
C THR A 56 2.40 -10.52 2.15
N THR A 57 3.46 -9.73 1.94
CA THR A 57 4.45 -9.43 2.99
C THR A 57 3.86 -8.59 4.12
N VAL A 58 2.90 -7.71 3.83
CA VAL A 58 2.26 -6.86 4.85
C VAL A 58 1.18 -7.60 5.65
N LYS A 59 0.76 -8.80 5.21
CA LYS A 59 -0.31 -9.57 5.85
C LYS A 59 -0.03 -9.82 7.34
N MET A 60 1.18 -10.25 7.68
CA MET A 60 1.55 -10.54 9.07
C MET A 60 1.40 -9.30 9.98
N SER A 61 1.80 -8.14 9.48
CA SER A 61 1.68 -6.88 10.24
C SER A 61 0.22 -6.49 10.44
N ILE A 62 -0.61 -6.65 9.40
CA ILE A 62 -2.05 -6.36 9.44
C ILE A 62 -2.79 -7.31 10.39
N ASP A 63 -2.49 -8.61 10.33
CA ASP A 63 -3.09 -9.61 11.20
C ASP A 63 -2.77 -9.29 12.67
N THR A 64 -1.50 -8.98 12.97
CA THR A 64 -1.06 -8.61 14.32
C THR A 64 -1.73 -7.32 14.82
N TYR A 65 -1.89 -6.32 13.96
CA TYR A 65 -2.64 -5.09 14.27
C TYR A 65 -4.11 -5.38 14.64
N ARG A 66 -4.79 -6.21 13.84
CA ARG A 66 -6.20 -6.57 14.07
C ARG A 66 -6.37 -7.38 15.35
N GLU A 67 -5.47 -8.32 15.63
CA GLU A 67 -5.46 -9.09 16.87
C GLU A 67 -5.27 -8.17 18.09
N ALA A 68 -4.31 -7.24 18.03
CA ALA A 68 -4.07 -6.29 19.12
C ALA A 68 -5.27 -5.37 19.37
N ALA A 69 -5.93 -4.91 18.31
CA ALA A 69 -7.17 -4.14 18.41
C ALA A 69 -8.29 -4.92 19.10
N GLN A 70 -8.52 -6.17 18.67
CA GLN A 70 -9.53 -7.03 19.27
C GLN A 70 -9.26 -7.30 20.75
N ARG A 71 -7.98 -7.52 21.13
CA ARG A 71 -7.59 -7.76 22.52
C ARG A 71 -7.86 -6.56 23.44
N ASN A 72 -7.89 -5.34 22.90
CA ASN A 72 -8.21 -4.13 23.66
C ASN A 72 -9.67 -3.68 23.54
N GLY A 73 -10.55 -4.53 22.98
CA GLY A 73 -11.97 -4.25 22.85
C GLY A 73 -12.34 -3.34 21.68
N HIS A 74 -11.42 -3.05 20.76
CA HIS A 74 -11.73 -2.35 19.52
C HIS A 74 -12.27 -3.33 18.46
N ASP A 75 -13.23 -2.87 17.67
CA ASP A 75 -13.77 -3.62 16.54
C ASP A 75 -12.85 -3.47 15.31
N PRO A 76 -12.11 -4.53 14.90
CA PRO A 76 -11.16 -4.44 13.80
C PRO A 76 -11.82 -4.12 12.45
N ALA A 77 -13.12 -4.40 12.30
CA ALA A 77 -13.86 -4.11 11.07
C ALA A 77 -14.19 -2.61 10.92
N LYS A 78 -14.16 -1.86 12.02
CA LYS A 78 -14.42 -0.41 12.04
C LYS A 78 -13.14 0.42 11.96
N LEU A 79 -11.97 -0.20 12.07
CA LEU A 79 -10.68 0.49 12.01
C LEU A 79 -10.21 0.64 10.56
N PRO A 80 -10.09 1.87 10.04
CA PRO A 80 -9.57 2.10 8.69
C PRO A 80 -8.13 1.60 8.56
N LEU A 81 -7.86 0.98 7.42
CA LEU A 81 -6.56 0.44 7.07
C LEU A 81 -6.24 0.77 5.61
N THR A 82 -5.09 1.38 5.38
CA THR A 82 -4.64 1.75 4.04
C THR A 82 -3.28 1.13 3.75
N ILE A 83 -3.12 0.61 2.53
CA ILE A 83 -1.85 0.13 2.01
C ILE A 83 -1.44 1.09 0.89
N SER A 84 -0.26 1.70 1.02
CA SER A 84 0.32 2.59 0.01
C SER A 84 1.52 1.92 -0.62
N GLY A 85 1.72 2.04 -1.93
CA GLY A 85 2.86 1.45 -2.62
C GLY A 85 3.12 2.12 -3.96
N LEU A 86 4.28 1.81 -4.55
CA LEU A 86 4.63 2.27 -5.88
C LEU A 86 3.81 1.53 -6.94
N PHE A 87 3.16 2.29 -7.82
CA PHE A 87 2.33 1.76 -8.89
C PHE A 87 2.52 2.61 -10.15
N ASN A 88 2.72 1.95 -11.30
CA ASN A 88 2.77 2.59 -12.61
C ASN A 88 1.74 1.93 -13.54
N ALA A 89 0.90 2.74 -14.18
CA ALA A 89 -0.13 2.27 -15.10
C ALA A 89 0.22 2.68 -16.53
N ALA A 90 0.16 1.71 -17.45
CA ALA A 90 0.30 1.93 -18.89
C ALA A 90 -0.63 0.96 -19.64
N GLU A 91 -0.76 1.12 -20.95
CA GLU A 91 -1.64 0.28 -21.79
C GLU A 91 -1.27 -1.20 -21.72
N THR A 92 0.01 -1.51 -21.53
CA THR A 92 0.51 -2.87 -21.37
C THR A 92 1.42 -2.97 -20.15
N SER A 93 1.44 -4.15 -19.52
CA SER A 93 2.36 -4.41 -18.40
C SER A 93 3.82 -4.25 -18.80
N GLN A 94 4.19 -4.64 -20.03
CA GLN A 94 5.56 -4.47 -20.54
C GLN A 94 5.95 -3.00 -20.65
N GLN A 95 5.02 -2.15 -21.12
CA GLN A 95 5.23 -0.72 -21.18
C GLN A 95 5.37 -0.12 -19.78
N ALA A 96 4.49 -0.47 -18.85
CA ALA A 96 4.54 0.03 -17.47
C ALA A 96 5.88 -0.30 -16.79
N ILE A 97 6.40 -1.51 -17.01
CA ILE A 97 7.73 -1.93 -16.52
C ILE A 97 8.85 -1.11 -17.15
N LYS A 98 8.82 -0.95 -18.48
CA LYS A 98 9.86 -0.22 -19.23
C LYS A 98 9.95 1.23 -18.80
N GLU A 99 8.80 1.87 -18.55
CA GLU A 99 8.72 3.25 -18.08
C GLU A 99 9.17 3.41 -16.63
N MET A 100 8.83 2.46 -15.76
CA MET A 100 9.13 2.54 -14.32
C MET A 100 10.58 2.18 -13.98
N TYR A 101 11.22 1.29 -14.76
CA TYR A 101 12.54 0.74 -14.45
C TYR A 101 13.66 1.79 -14.30
N PRO A 102 13.81 2.80 -15.18
CA PRO A 102 14.87 3.80 -15.03
C PRO A 102 14.79 4.56 -13.70
N HIS A 103 13.57 4.88 -13.26
CA HIS A 103 13.32 5.61 -12.01
C HIS A 103 13.61 4.73 -10.78
N LEU A 104 13.18 3.46 -10.81
CA LEU A 104 13.49 2.51 -9.75
C LEU A 104 14.99 2.22 -9.67
N ASN A 105 15.65 2.04 -10.81
CA ASN A 105 17.07 1.74 -10.87
C ASN A 105 17.89 2.89 -10.31
N THR A 106 17.65 4.11 -10.80
CA THR A 106 18.35 5.31 -10.32
C THR A 106 18.10 5.53 -8.83
N GLY A 107 16.84 5.40 -8.37
CA GLY A 107 16.51 5.52 -6.96
C GLY A 107 17.23 4.48 -6.09
N THR A 108 17.30 3.23 -6.55
CA THR A 108 17.98 2.16 -5.81
C THR A 108 19.50 2.36 -5.79
N GLU A 109 20.09 2.85 -6.88
CA GLU A 109 21.52 3.19 -6.95
C GLU A 109 21.88 4.32 -6.00
N LEU A 110 21.07 5.37 -5.95
CA LEU A 110 21.31 6.50 -5.05
C LEU A 110 21.14 6.13 -3.57
N VAL A 111 20.14 5.30 -3.24
CA VAL A 111 19.82 4.97 -1.84
C VAL A 111 20.69 3.83 -1.31
N ASN A 112 20.93 2.79 -2.12
CA ASN A 112 21.56 1.54 -1.69
C ASN A 112 22.93 1.28 -2.34
N GLY A 113 23.39 2.16 -3.24
CA GLY A 113 24.65 2.01 -3.97
C GLY A 113 24.65 0.87 -4.99
N ARG A 114 23.49 0.31 -5.34
CA ARG A 114 23.35 -0.84 -6.24
C ARG A 114 22.13 -0.70 -7.14
N SER A 115 22.23 -1.20 -8.37
CA SER A 115 21.13 -1.25 -9.34
C SER A 115 19.96 -2.11 -8.88
N PHE A 116 18.76 -1.75 -9.32
CA PHE A 116 17.57 -2.55 -9.06
C PHE A 116 17.62 -3.85 -9.88
N PRO A 117 17.38 -5.03 -9.28
CA PRO A 117 17.45 -6.30 -10.00
C PRO A 117 16.35 -6.40 -11.08
N SER A 118 16.74 -6.27 -12.35
CA SER A 118 15.83 -6.25 -13.53
C SER A 118 15.04 -7.53 -13.75
N ASN A 119 15.54 -8.66 -13.25
CA ASN A 119 14.87 -9.96 -13.29
C ASN A 119 13.61 -10.01 -12.41
N LEU A 120 13.47 -9.13 -11.41
CA LEU A 120 12.25 -9.06 -10.58
C LEU A 120 11.05 -8.47 -11.33
N LEU A 121 11.30 -7.71 -12.40
CA LEU A 121 10.24 -7.09 -13.22
C LEU A 121 9.80 -8.00 -14.38
N HIS A 122 10.55 -9.04 -14.71
CA HIS A 122 10.35 -9.88 -15.90
C HIS A 122 9.68 -11.24 -15.61
N LYS A 123 8.89 -11.40 -14.54
CA LYS A 123 8.27 -12.70 -14.28
C LYS A 123 7.34 -13.13 -15.44
N PRO A 124 7.55 -14.34 -16.03
CA PRO A 124 6.74 -14.82 -17.14
C PRO A 124 5.30 -15.11 -16.69
N HIS A 125 4.37 -14.96 -17.64
CA HIS A 125 2.94 -15.13 -17.46
C HIS A 125 2.58 -16.42 -16.73
N ILE A 126 1.71 -16.31 -15.74
CA ILE A 126 1.01 -17.46 -15.16
C ILE A 126 0.27 -18.13 -16.32
N ARG A 127 0.72 -19.32 -16.74
CA ARG A 127 -0.06 -20.17 -17.64
C ARG A 127 -1.27 -20.65 -16.84
N THR A 128 -2.45 -20.12 -17.13
CA THR A 128 -3.72 -20.76 -16.82
C THR A 128 -3.76 -22.05 -17.64
N THR A 129 -3.50 -23.19 -16.99
CA THR A 129 -3.84 -24.49 -17.55
C THR A 129 -5.33 -24.72 -17.34
N SER A 130 -6.03 -24.94 -18.45
CA SER A 130 -7.40 -25.45 -18.52
C SER A 130 -7.50 -26.89 -18.00
#